data_AF-A0A0D0BM03-F1
#
_entry.id   AF-A0A0D0BM03-F1
#
_cell.length_a   1.000
_cell.length_b   1.000
_cell.length_c   1.000
_cell.angle_alpha   90.00
_cell.angle_beta   90.00
_cell.angle_gamma   90.00
#
_symmetry.space_group_name_H-M   'P 1'
#
loop_
_entity.id
_entity.type
_entity.pdbx_description
1 polymer ?
#
loop_
_entity_poly.entity_id
_entity_poly.type
_entity_poly.pdbx_seq_one_letter_code
_entity_poly.pdbx_strand_id
1 'polypeptide(L)' 'MSTKHWIPSLLKVFASEFANRSSRFIDAYHKGLNGKQAAWANKKYHGHCVLPDSILKELDENRIA' A
#
# COMPACT_ATOMS: atom_id res chain seq x y z
N MET A 1 -24.16 -36.55 -6.23
CA MET A 1 -22.80 -36.01 -6.45
C MET A 1 -22.93 -34.52 -6.77
N SER A 2 -22.72 -33.65 -5.77
CA SER A 2 -22.79 -32.19 -5.97
C SER A 2 -21.48 -31.58 -5.50
N THR A 3 -20.61 -31.26 -6.44
CA THR A 3 -19.23 -30.79 -6.22
C THR A 3 -19.09 -29.33 -6.62
N LYS A 4 -19.84 -28.40 -6.02
CA LYS A 4 -19.68 -26.97 -6.31
C LYS A 4 -20.07 -26.08 -5.13
N HIS A 5 -19.18 -25.87 -4.14
CA HIS A 5 -19.40 -24.79 -3.17
C HIS A 5 -18.18 -24.20 -2.44
N TRP A 6 -16.93 -24.54 -2.81
CA TRP A 6 -15.74 -24.17 -2.01
C TRP A 6 -14.70 -23.29 -2.72
N ILE A 7 -15.11 -22.50 -3.71
CA ILE A 7 -14.22 -21.58 -4.46
C ILE A 7 -14.48 -20.06 -4.21
N PRO A 8 -15.63 -19.55 -3.70
CA PRO A 8 -15.84 -18.09 -3.60
C PRO A 8 -14.97 -17.34 -2.59
N SER A 9 -14.35 -18.03 -1.63
CA SER A 9 -13.62 -17.42 -0.53
C SER A 9 -12.22 -16.92 -0.93
N LEU A 10 -11.51 -17.67 -1.78
CA LEU A 10 -10.15 -17.33 -2.20
C LEU A 10 -10.11 -16.05 -3.05
N LEU A 11 -11.01 -15.91 -4.03
CA LEU A 11 -11.04 -14.73 -4.92
C LEU A 11 -11.30 -13.43 -4.13
N LYS A 12 -12.12 -13.49 -3.07
CA LYS A 12 -12.46 -12.36 -2.23
C LYS A 12 -11.27 -11.91 -1.36
N VAL A 13 -10.53 -12.86 -0.81
CA VAL A 13 -9.31 -12.57 -0.02
C VAL A 13 -8.21 -12.01 -0.91
N PHE A 14 -7.96 -12.60 -2.08
CA PHE A 14 -6.93 -12.10 -3.00
C PHE A 14 -7.19 -10.67 -3.50
N ALA A 15 -8.45 -10.34 -3.84
CA ALA A 15 -8.81 -8.99 -4.26
C ALA A 15 -8.61 -7.95 -3.15
N SER A 16 -8.94 -8.32 -1.90
CA SER A 16 -8.76 -7.47 -0.72
C SER A 16 -7.28 -7.20 -0.43
N GLU A 17 -6.43 -8.23 -0.46
CA GLU A 17 -4.98 -8.10 -0.26
C GLU A 17 -4.33 -7.19 -1.32
N PHE A 18 -4.73 -7.35 -2.59
CA PHE A 18 -4.22 -6.52 -3.67
C PHE A 18 -4.68 -5.06 -3.51
N ALA A 19 -5.97 -4.83 -3.26
CA ALA A 19 -6.52 -3.49 -3.08
C ALA A 19 -5.86 -2.76 -1.90
N ASN A 20 -5.62 -3.45 -0.78
CA ASN A 20 -4.95 -2.88 0.39
C ASN A 20 -3.50 -2.48 0.07
N ARG A 21 -2.75 -3.30 -0.69
CA ARG A 21 -1.38 -2.95 -1.12
C ARG A 21 -1.38 -1.75 -2.08
N SER A 22 -2.30 -1.71 -3.04
CA SER A 22 -2.42 -0.61 -3.99
C SER A 22 -2.84 0.70 -3.31
N SER A 23 -3.73 0.64 -2.32
CA SER A 23 -4.20 1.81 -1.57
C SER A 23 -3.06 2.57 -0.90
N ARG A 24 -2.02 1.87 -0.42
CA ARG A 24 -0.84 2.50 0.20
C ARG A 24 0.00 3.31 -0.80
N PHE A 25 0.11 2.86 -2.04
CA PHE A 25 0.74 3.64 -3.11
C PHE A 25 -0.13 4.82 -3.52
N ILE A 26 -1.46 4.64 -3.57
CA ILE A 26 -2.39 5.73 -3.87
C ILE A 26 -2.29 6.85 -2.81
N ASP A 27 -2.26 6.52 -1.52
CA ASP A 27 -2.05 7.50 -0.44
C ASP A 27 -0.74 8.29 -0.62
N ALA A 28 0.34 7.60 -0.97
CA ALA A 28 1.63 8.24 -1.27
C ALA A 28 1.54 9.24 -2.44
N TYR A 29 0.89 8.84 -3.55
CA TYR A 29 0.70 9.73 -4.69
C TYR A 29 -0.21 10.92 -4.38
N HIS A 30 -1.26 10.72 -3.59
CA HIS A 30 -2.12 11.81 -3.12
C HIS A 30 -1.36 12.85 -2.28
N LYS A 31 -0.33 12.43 -1.56
CA LYS A 31 0.56 13.33 -0.80
C LYS A 31 1.70 13.93 -1.64
N GLY A 32 1.74 13.67 -2.94
CA GLY A 32 2.72 14.24 -3.88
C GLY A 32 4.07 13.50 -3.91
N LEU A 33 4.16 12.28 -3.38
CA LEU A 33 5.39 11.48 -3.45
C LEU A 33 5.62 10.96 -4.88
N ASN A 34 6.88 10.88 -5.29
CA ASN A 34 7.25 10.17 -6.52
C ASN A 34 7.36 8.65 -6.31
N GLY A 35 7.63 7.88 -7.38
CA GLY A 35 7.71 6.42 -7.32
C GLY A 35 8.79 5.87 -6.37
N LYS A 36 9.98 6.48 -6.32
CA LYS A 36 11.05 6.08 -5.38
C LYS A 36 10.67 6.40 -3.94
N GLN A 37 10.13 7.59 -3.70
CA GLN A 37 9.68 8.03 -2.39
C GLN A 37 8.53 7.17 -1.87
N ALA A 38 7.56 6.84 -2.72
CA ALA A 38 6.44 5.96 -2.39
C ALA A 38 6.93 4.54 -2.05
N ALA A 39 7.89 4.00 -2.81
CA ALA A 39 8.48 2.69 -2.52
C ALA A 39 9.22 2.68 -1.17
N TRP A 40 9.97 3.75 -0.87
CA TRP A 40 10.63 3.89 0.43
C TRP A 40 9.63 4.04 1.57
N ALA A 41 8.62 4.89 1.41
CA ALA A 41 7.59 5.13 2.42
C ALA A 41 6.84 3.82 2.74
N ASN A 42 6.48 3.05 1.72
CA ASN A 42 5.82 1.75 1.90
C ASN A 42 6.70 0.71 2.60
N LYS A 43 8.03 0.76 2.39
CA LYS A 43 8.99 -0.09 3.08
C LYS A 43 9.16 0.30 4.56
N LYS A 44 9.23 1.61 4.84
CA LYS A 44 9.39 2.16 6.18
C LYS A 44 8.12 1.96 7.04
N TYR A 45 6.96 2.24 6.47
CA TYR A 45 5.66 2.21 7.14
C TYR A 45 4.88 0.91 6.88
N HIS A 46 5.57 -0.24 6.82
CA HIS A 46 4.97 -1.52 6.41
C HIS A 46 3.70 -1.95 7.20
N GLY A 47 3.50 -1.43 8.43
CA GLY A 47 2.33 -1.67 9.26
C GLY A 47 1.38 -0.47 9.46
N HIS A 48 1.72 0.71 8.94
CA HIS A 48 0.84 1.88 8.97
C HIS A 48 0.11 1.99 7.65
N CYS A 49 -1.22 1.86 7.67
CA CYS A 49 -2.05 2.00 6.47
C CYS A 49 -2.14 3.44 5.95
N VAL A 50 -1.80 4.43 6.80
CA VAL A 50 -1.85 5.85 6.48
C VAL A 50 -0.47 6.44 6.74
N LEU A 51 0.09 7.10 5.72
CA LEU A 51 1.35 7.81 5.89
C LEU A 51 1.13 9.02 6.82
N PRO A 52 2.07 9.31 7.74
CA PRO A 52 1.98 10.52 8.54
C PRO A 52 2.17 11.76 7.64
N ASP A 53 1.62 12.91 8.05
CA ASP A 53 1.78 14.16 7.27
C ASP A 53 3.22 14.70 7.30
N SER A 54 4.02 14.26 8.27
CA SER A 54 5.46 14.55 8.35
C SER A 54 6.31 13.78 7.34
N ILE A 55 5.72 12.89 6.51
CA ILE A 55 6.46 12.02 5.57
C ILE A 55 7.34 12.82 4.61
N LEU A 56 6.86 13.98 4.13
CA LEU A 56 7.61 14.82 3.19
C LEU A 56 8.89 15.38 3.83
N LYS A 57 8.81 15.77 5.11
CA LYS A 57 9.97 16.23 5.87
C LYS A 57 10.97 15.08 6.07
N GLU A 58 10.48 13.89 6.40
CA GLU A 58 11.34 12.72 6.60
C GLU A 58 12.03 12.31 5.29
N LEU A 59 11.36 12.42 4.15
CA LEU A 59 11.93 12.15 2.83
C LEU A 59 13.05 13.12 2.46
N ASP A 60 12.88 14.40 2.78
CA ASP A 60 13.90 15.44 2.57
C ASP A 60 15.13 15.18 3.45
N GLU A 61 14.92 14.88 4.73
CA GLU A 61 15.98 14.52 5.68
C GLU A 61 16.77 13.28 5.23
N ASN A 62 16.07 12.28 4.67
CA ASN A 62 16.69 11.06 4.14
C ASN A 62 17.23 11.24 2.71
N ARG A 63 17.10 12.43 2.11
CA ARG A 63 17.55 12.78 0.75
C ARG A 63 17.04 11.81 -0.31
N ILE A 64 15.78 11.40 -0.19
CA ILE A 64 15.16 10.44 -1.10
C ILE A 64 14.56 11.21 -2.26
N ALA A 65 15.36 11.33 -3.32
CA ALA A 65 15.01 11.91 -4.61
C ALA A 65 14.34 10.91 -5.55
#